data_AF-M0JME8-F1
#
_entry.id   AF-M0JME8-F1
#
_cell.length_a   1.000
_cell.length_b   1.000
_cell.length_c   1.000
_cell.angle_alpha   90.00
_cell.angle_beta   90.00
_cell.angle_gamma   90.00
#
_symmetry.space_group_name_H-M   'P 1'
#
loop_
_entity.id
_entity.type
_entity.pdbx_description
1 polymer ?
#
loop_
_entity_poly.entity_id
_entity_poly.type
_entity_poly.pdbx_seq_one_letter_code
_entity_poly.pdbx_strand_id
1 'polypeptide(L)'
;MTDNSETVEYADVDDISPMAWRLLRVAAGYEQRGVEREVDDLMQAHLSMLENGTRGLSDARRQVLFDLYAVDLSPDQINAIVTNF
;
A
#
# COMPACT_ATOMS: atom_id res chain seq x y z
N MET A 1 32.14 11.33 -2.83
CA MET A 1 31.03 11.39 -1.88
C MET A 1 29.83 10.81 -2.59
N THR A 2 29.52 9.54 -2.33
CA THR A 2 28.35 8.86 -2.88
C THR A 2 27.12 9.38 -2.16
N ASP A 3 26.39 10.28 -2.82
CA ASP A 3 24.99 10.51 -2.51
C ASP A 3 24.19 9.69 -3.52
N ASN A 4 24.07 8.40 -3.22
CA ASN A 4 23.22 7.48 -3.96
C ASN A 4 21.95 7.29 -3.12
N SER A 5 21.22 8.39 -2.89
CA SER A 5 19.79 8.29 -2.60
C SER A 5 19.15 7.74 -3.86
N GLU A 6 19.18 6.42 -3.98
CA GLU A 6 18.31 5.67 -4.86
C GLU A 6 16.90 5.95 -4.35
N THR A 7 16.30 7.03 -4.84
CA THR A 7 14.87 7.26 -4.72
C THR A 7 14.24 6.09 -5.44
N VAL A 8 13.82 5.10 -4.67
CA VAL A 8 13.00 4.00 -5.17
C VAL A 8 11.75 4.65 -5.70
N GLU A 9 11.67 4.84 -7.01
CA GLU A 9 10.45 5.24 -7.68
C GLU A 9 9.49 4.06 -7.54
N TYR A 10 8.70 4.08 -6.47
CA TYR A 10 7.60 3.16 -6.31
C TYR A 10 6.63 3.37 -7.47
N ALA A 11 6.03 2.28 -7.95
CA ALA A 11 4.99 2.36 -8.97
C ALA A 11 3.90 3.35 -8.54
N ASP A 12 3.27 4.01 -9.51
CA ASP A 12 2.11 4.86 -9.24
C ASP A 12 1.07 4.04 -8.47
N VAL A 13 0.56 4.59 -7.37
CA VAL A 13 -0.45 3.93 -6.52
C VAL A 13 -1.72 3.59 -7.29
N ASP A 14 -1.91 4.23 -8.46
CA ASP A 14 -2.98 3.92 -9.41
C ASP A 14 -2.80 2.59 -10.14
N ASP A 15 -1.56 2.13 -10.32
CA ASP A 15 -1.24 0.90 -11.03
C ASP A 15 -1.20 -0.33 -10.10
N ILE A 16 -1.25 -0.13 -8.78
CA ILE A 16 -1.23 -1.21 -7.79
C ILE A 16 -2.55 -1.99 -7.85
N SER A 17 -2.44 -3.28 -8.17
CA SER A 17 -3.60 -4.17 -8.27
C SER A 17 -4.30 -4.38 -6.91
N PRO A 18 -5.61 -4.72 -6.90
CA PRO A 18 -6.32 -5.06 -5.67
C PRO A 18 -5.62 -6.15 -4.83
N MET A 19 -5.00 -7.13 -5.50
CA MET A 19 -4.25 -8.19 -4.82
C MET A 19 -2.95 -7.65 -4.22
N ALA A 20 -2.20 -6.85 -4.97
CA ALA A 20 -0.99 -6.22 -4.47
C ALA A 20 -1.27 -5.35 -3.23
N TRP A 21 -2.37 -4.58 -3.21
CA TRP A 21 -2.81 -3.83 -2.02
C TRP A 21 -3.00 -4.73 -0.79
N ARG A 22 -3.67 -5.86 -0.96
CA ARG A 22 -3.87 -6.83 0.12
C ARG A 22 -2.54 -7.41 0.62
N LEU A 23 -1.64 -7.73 -0.30
CA LEU A 23 -0.34 -8.31 0.03
C LEU A 23 0.57 -7.30 0.74
N LEU A 24 0.61 -6.04 0.29
CA LEU A 24 1.34 -4.97 0.97
C LEU A 24 0.87 -4.83 2.42
N ARG A 25 -0.45 -4.75 2.64
CA ARG A 25 -1.02 -4.65 3.99
C ARG A 25 -0.62 -5.82 4.89
N VAL A 26 -0.75 -7.05 4.39
CA VAL A 26 -0.44 -8.26 5.18
C VAL A 26 1.06 -8.39 5.43
N ALA A 27 1.89 -8.09 4.43
CA ALA A 27 3.34 -8.12 4.57
C ALA A 27 3.85 -7.08 5.58
N ALA A 28 3.22 -5.90 5.62
CA ALA A 28 3.46 -4.88 6.65
C ALA A 28 2.86 -5.23 8.02
N GLY A 29 2.25 -6.41 8.19
CA GLY A 29 1.74 -6.88 9.47
C GLY A 29 0.38 -6.31 9.89
N TYR A 30 -0.31 -5.59 9.01
CA TYR A 30 -1.60 -4.98 9.33
C TYR A 30 -2.77 -5.93 9.04
N GLU A 31 -3.66 -6.08 10.02
CA GLU A 31 -5.05 -6.46 9.77
C GLU A 31 -5.86 -5.23 9.33
N GLN A 32 -6.98 -5.41 8.63
CA GLN A 32 -7.79 -4.27 8.16
C GLN A 32 -8.28 -3.37 9.31
N ARG A 33 -8.67 -3.95 10.46
CA ARG A 33 -9.00 -3.18 11.68
C ARG A 33 -7.80 -2.49 12.32
N GLY A 34 -6.59 -2.99 12.06
CA GLY A 34 -5.36 -2.30 12.47
C GLY A 34 -5.22 -0.99 11.71
N VAL A 35 -5.42 -1.02 10.39
CA VAL A 35 -5.33 0.17 9.53
C VAL A 35 -6.35 1.24 9.90
N GLU A 36 -7.58 0.87 10.28
CA GLU A 36 -8.60 1.84 10.75
C GLU A 36 -8.13 2.69 11.94
N ARG A 37 -7.19 2.18 12.75
CA ARG A 37 -6.66 2.91 13.91
C ARG A 37 -5.53 3.87 13.55
N GLU A 38 -4.84 3.61 12.45
CA GLU A 38 -3.71 4.41 11.98
C GLU A 38 -4.13 5.48 10.97
N VAL A 39 -5.25 5.27 10.26
CA VAL A 39 -5.72 6.16 9.20
C VAL A 39 -7.13 6.66 9.52
N ASP A 40 -7.21 7.91 9.97
CA ASP A 40 -8.46 8.59 10.25
C ASP A 40 -9.44 8.53 9.06
N ASP A 41 -10.72 8.39 9.35
CA ASP A 41 -11.82 8.32 8.37
C ASP A 41 -11.69 7.17 7.34
N LEU A 42 -10.82 6.19 7.58
CA LEU A 42 -10.75 4.96 6.81
C LEU A 42 -11.40 3.81 7.58
N MET A 43 -12.40 3.19 6.96
CA MET A 43 -13.08 2.02 7.51
C MET A 43 -12.62 0.75 6.78
N GLN A 44 -12.79 -0.39 7.43
CA GLN A 44 -12.52 -1.74 6.94
C GLN A 44 -13.27 -2.00 5.63
N ALA A 45 -14.49 -1.48 5.48
CA ALA A 45 -15.25 -1.56 4.24
C ALA A 45 -14.53 -0.89 3.05
N HIS A 46 -13.81 0.21 3.27
CA HIS A 46 -13.03 0.86 2.22
C HIS A 46 -11.85 -0.02 1.78
N LEU A 47 -11.16 -0.65 2.73
CA LEU A 47 -10.08 -1.60 2.45
C LEU A 47 -10.59 -2.84 1.71
N SER A 48 -11.73 -3.39 2.13
CA SER A 48 -12.38 -4.48 1.41
C SER A 48 -12.75 -4.10 -0.03
N MET A 49 -13.21 -2.88 -0.28
CA MET A 49 -13.53 -2.45 -1.64
C MET A 49 -12.28 -2.29 -2.51
N LEU A 50 -11.21 -1.72 -1.94
CA LEU A 50 -9.90 -1.59 -2.60
C LEU A 50 -9.33 -2.97 -2.95
N GLU A 51 -9.24 -3.87 -1.98
CA GLU A 51 -8.61 -5.19 -2.13
C GLU A 51 -9.41 -6.17 -3.00
N ASN A 52 -10.69 -5.90 -3.23
CA ASN A 52 -11.53 -6.70 -4.13
C ASN A 52 -11.78 -6.02 -5.49
N GLY A 53 -11.25 -4.81 -5.71
CA GLY A 53 -11.39 -4.07 -6.97
C GLY A 53 -12.82 -3.59 -7.28
N THR A 54 -13.69 -3.44 -6.28
CA THR A 54 -15.12 -3.12 -6.49
C THR A 54 -15.43 -1.61 -6.44
N ARG A 55 -14.64 -0.81 -5.71
CA ARG A 55 -14.70 0.66 -5.74
C ARG A 55 -13.38 1.23 -5.24
N GLY A 56 -12.77 2.12 -6.03
CA GLY A 56 -11.47 2.72 -5.72
C GLY A 56 -11.53 3.77 -4.61
N LEU A 57 -10.49 3.80 -3.78
CA LEU A 57 -10.15 4.98 -2.97
C LEU A 57 -9.60 6.08 -3.86
N SER A 58 -9.66 7.34 -3.41
CA SER A 58 -8.93 8.42 -4.08
C SER A 58 -7.43 8.17 -4.03
N ASP A 59 -6.69 8.77 -4.96
CA ASP A 59 -5.24 8.54 -5.10
C ASP A 59 -4.51 9.04 -3.86
N ALA A 60 -4.94 10.19 -3.29
CA ALA A 60 -4.44 10.68 -2.01
C ALA A 60 -4.63 9.67 -0.86
N ARG A 61 -5.75 8.94 -0.83
CA ARG A 61 -6.00 7.90 0.18
C ARG A 61 -5.15 6.66 -0.07
N ARG A 62 -4.95 6.29 -1.33
CA ARG A 62 -4.06 5.20 -1.73
C ARG A 62 -2.61 5.52 -1.35
N GLN A 63 -2.16 6.75 -1.56
CA GLN A 63 -0.83 7.18 -1.14
C GLN A 63 -0.63 7.05 0.37
N VAL A 64 -1.59 7.52 1.19
CA VAL A 64 -1.51 7.36 2.65
C VAL A 64 -1.40 5.90 3.07
N LEU A 65 -2.16 5.00 2.43
CA LEU A 65 -2.06 3.56 2.70
C LEU A 65 -0.72 2.98 2.28
N PHE A 66 -0.23 3.39 1.11
CA PHE A 66 1.06 2.96 0.60
C PHE A 66 2.18 3.35 1.56
N ASP A 67 2.20 4.63 1.96
CA ASP A 67 3.20 5.16 2.89
C ASP A 67 3.14 4.42 4.24
N LEU A 68 1.94 4.17 4.77
CA LEU A 68 1.76 3.39 6.01
C LEU A 68 2.38 2.00 5.90
N TYR A 69 2.11 1.28 4.81
CA TYR A 69 2.64 -0.08 4.63
C TYR A 69 4.14 -0.08 4.33
N ALA A 70 4.63 0.92 3.60
CA ALA A 70 6.03 1.01 3.20
C ALA A 70 6.99 1.22 4.38
N VAL A 71 6.53 1.76 5.51
CA VAL A 71 7.35 1.93 6.73
C VAL A 71 7.96 0.60 7.19
N ASP A 72 7.19 -0.49 7.10
CA ASP A 72 7.57 -1.80 7.63
C ASP A 72 8.07 -2.77 6.55
N LEU A 73 8.23 -2.31 5.31
CA LEU A 73 8.61 -3.12 4.16
C LEU A 73 9.92 -2.64 3.52
N SER A 74 10.74 -3.58 3.06
CA SER A 74 11.89 -3.21 2.23
C SER A 74 11.44 -2.81 0.82
N PRO A 75 12.22 -1.96 0.12
CA PRO A 75 11.99 -1.65 -1.29
C PRO A 75 11.84 -2.90 -2.17
N ASP A 76 12.66 -3.93 -1.93
CA ASP A 76 12.60 -5.19 -2.67
C ASP A 76 11.28 -5.94 -2.45
N GLN A 77 10.75 -5.95 -1.22
CA GLN A 77 9.46 -6.55 -0.93
C GLN A 77 8.32 -5.81 -1.62
N ILE A 78 8.34 -4.48 -1.56
CA ILE A 78 7.33 -3.63 -2.21
C ILE A 78 7.37 -3.87 -3.72
N ASN A 79 8.54 -3.79 -4.33
CA ASN A 79 8.72 -3.99 -5.78
C ASN A 79 8.29 -5.40 -6.21
N ALA A 80 8.66 -6.44 -5.44
CA ALA A 80 8.25 -7.80 -5.71
C ALA A 80 6.72 -7.98 -5.64
N ILE A 81 6.05 -7.36 -4.67
CA ILE A 81 4.59 -7.45 -4.54
C ILE A 81 3.90 -6.72 -5.70
N VAL A 82 4.29 -5.47 -5.96
CA VAL A 82 3.62 -4.63 -6.98
C VAL A 82 3.86 -5.14 -8.40
N THR A 83 5.04 -5.70 -8.69
CA THR A 83 5.37 -6.17 -10.04
C THR A 83 4.74 -7.53 -10.38
N ASN A 84 4.53 -8.40 -9.39
CA ASN A 84 4.13 -9.80 -9.64
C ASN A 84 2.64 -10.07 -9.45
N PHE A 85 1.85 -9.13 -8.93
CA PHE A 85 0.44 -9.32 -8.55
C PHE A 85 -0.42 -8.15 -8.99
#